data_AF-A0ABD4ZH12-F1
#
_entry.id   AF-A0ABD4ZH12-F1
#
_cell.length_a   1.000
_cell.length_b   1.000
_cell.length_c   1.000
_cell.angle_alpha   90.00
_cell.angle_beta   90.00
_cell.angle_gamma   90.00
#
_symmetry.space_group_name_H-M   'P 1'
#
loop_
_entity.id
_entity.type
_entity.pdbx_description
1 polymer ?
#
loop_
_entity_poly.entity_id
_entity_poly.type
_entity_poly.pdbx_seq_one_letter_code
_entity_poly.pdbx_strand_id
1 'polypeptide(L)' 'SSYTPELLEGFIKRYHELPVSELWLVDVEDGKEKLDIIFDLCQRMIDNAGVPMKLYKTLDRREALKDADFVTTQLRVG' A
#
# COMPACT_ATOMS: atom_id res chain seq x y z
N SER A 1 0.40 -6.15 -5.95
CA SER A 1 1.29 -7.34 -6.04
C SER A 1 0.84 -8.39 -5.03
N SER A 2 1.11 -9.68 -5.25
CA SER A 2 0.82 -10.70 -4.22
C SER A 2 1.74 -10.57 -2.99
N TYR A 3 2.86 -9.86 -3.13
CA TYR A 3 3.83 -9.58 -2.06
C TYR A 3 3.55 -8.29 -1.28
N THR A 4 2.51 -7.53 -1.64
CA THR A 4 2.14 -6.30 -0.93
C THR A 4 1.87 -6.50 0.57
N PRO A 5 1.22 -7.61 1.03
CA PRO A 5 1.05 -7.86 2.46
C PRO A 5 2.37 -8.04 3.22
N GLU A 6 3.36 -8.68 2.61
CA GLU A 6 4.69 -8.87 3.22
C GLU A 6 5.42 -7.53 3.39
N LEU A 7 5.34 -6.65 2.39
CA LEU A 7 5.89 -5.30 2.49
C LEU A 7 5.24 -4.52 3.64
N LEU A 8 3.90 -4.55 3.73
CA LEU A 8 3.16 -3.89 4.79
C LEU A 8 3.52 -4.46 6.18
N GLU A 9 3.64 -5.77 6.31
CA GLU A 9 4.09 -6.40 7.55
C GLU A 9 5.47 -5.87 7.98
N GLY A 10 6.37 -5.65 7.02
CA GLY A 10 7.66 -5.00 7.23
C GLY A 10 7.52 -3.60 7.85
N PHE A 11 6.63 -2.77 7.31
CA PHE A 11 6.37 -1.42 7.83
C PHE A 11 5.72 -1.44 9.21
N ILE A 12 4.76 -2.34 9.45
CA ILE A 12 4.11 -2.50 10.77
C ILE A 12 5.14 -2.88 11.83
N LYS A 13 5.99 -3.89 11.57
CA LYS A 13 7.01 -4.36 12.52
C LYS A 13 8.03 -3.27 12.88
N ARG A 14 8.31 -2.35 11.95
CA ARG A 14 9.34 -1.30 12.09
C ARG A 14 8.74 0.08 12.25
N TYR A 15 7.47 0.20 12.60
CA TYR A 15 6.77 1.47 12.66
C TYR A 15 7.44 2.50 13.60
N HIS A 16 8.11 2.02 14.66
CA HIS A 16 8.84 2.85 15.61
C HIS A 16 10.13 3.47 15.04
N GLU A 17 10.71 2.87 13.99
CA GLU A 17 11.88 3.40 13.27
C GLU A 17 11.47 4.20 12.04
N LEU A 18 10.43 3.73 11.34
CA LEU A 18 9.89 4.32 10.12
C LEU A 18 8.36 4.47 10.25
N PRO A 19 7.88 5.58 10.86
CA PRO A 19 6.46 5.81 11.08
C PRO A 19 5.78 6.27 9.79
N VAL A 20 5.55 5.34 8.87
CA VAL A 20 4.84 5.61 7.61
C VAL A 20 3.42 6.10 7.92
N SER A 21 3.14 7.36 7.61
CA SER A 21 1.84 8.00 7.85
C SER A 21 0.79 7.54 6.85
N GLU A 22 1.18 7.42 5.57
CA GLU A 22 0.29 7.07 4.47
C GLU A 22 0.95 6.05 3.54
N LEU A 23 0.20 5.02 3.16
CA LEU A 23 0.57 4.04 2.14
C LEU A 23 -0.44 4.09 1.00
N TRP A 24 0.04 4.38 -0.21
CA TRP A 24 -0.78 4.46 -1.41
C TRP A 24 -0.53 3.25 -2.32
N LEU A 25 -1.57 2.46 -2.55
CA LEU A 25 -1.55 1.34 -3.49
C LEU A 25 -2.11 1.79 -4.84
N VAL A 26 -1.30 1.65 -5.88
CA VAL A 26 -1.68 2.04 -7.24
C VAL A 26 -1.65 0.83 -8.14
N ASP A 27 -2.65 0.70 -8.99
CA ASP A 27 -2.67 -0.26 -10.07
C ASP A 27 -3.32 0.36 -11.32
N VAL A 28 -3.42 -0.41 -12.40
CA VAL A 28 -4.15 -0.05 -13.61
C VAL A 28 -5.55 -0.66 -13.60
N GLU A 29 -6.42 -0.25 -14.53
CA GLU A 29 -7.79 -0.76 -14.65
C GLU A 29 -7.85 -2.30 -14.63
N ASP A 30 -7.00 -2.97 -15.41
CA ASP A 30 -6.95 -4.43 -15.48
C ASP A 30 -6.57 -5.10 -14.14
N GLY A 31 -5.89 -4.37 -13.25
CA GLY A 31 -5.47 -4.83 -11.94
C GLY A 31 -6.46 -4.52 -10.81
N LYS A 32 -7.56 -3.82 -11.09
CA LYS A 32 -8.48 -3.26 -10.08
C LYS A 32 -9.02 -4.31 -9.11
N GLU A 33 -9.48 -5.46 -9.59
CA GLU A 33 -10.02 -6.52 -8.71
C GLU A 33 -8.95 -7.02 -7.73
N LYS A 34 -7.73 -7.22 -8.22
CA LYS A 34 -6.61 -7.64 -7.38
C LYS A 34 -6.20 -6.56 -6.38
N LEU A 35 -6.21 -5.29 -6.81
CA LEU A 35 -5.97 -4.15 -5.93
C LEU A 35 -7.01 -4.10 -4.80
N ASP A 36 -8.29 -4.31 -5.12
CA ASP A 36 -9.38 -4.31 -4.15
C ASP A 36 -9.19 -5.40 -3.07
N ILE A 37 -8.87 -6.64 -3.49
CA ILE A 37 -8.60 -7.77 -2.57
C ILE A 37 -7.41 -7.49 -1.64
N ILE A 38 -6.31 -7.00 -2.22
CA ILE A 38 -5.08 -6.73 -1.47
C ILE A 38 -5.27 -5.56 -0.50
N PHE A 39 -5.98 -4.51 -0.93
CA PHE A 39 -6.31 -3.37 -0.08
C PHE A 39 -7.08 -3.81 1.16
N ASP A 40 -8.12 -4.63 1.00
CA ASP A 40 -8.94 -5.08 2.13
C ASP A 40 -8.15 -5.93 3.12
N LEU A 41 -7.22 -6.76 2.63
CA LEU A 41 -6.32 -7.52 3.49
C LEU A 41 -5.36 -6.59 4.25
N CYS A 42 -4.75 -5.64 3.56
CA CYS A 42 -3.82 -4.67 4.14
C CYS A 42 -4.50 -3.81 5.22
N GLN A 43 -5.74 -3.37 4.97
CA GLN A 43 -6.50 -2.60 5.95
C GLN A 43 -6.72 -3.39 7.24
N ARG A 44 -7.15 -4.66 7.14
CA ARG A 44 -7.30 -5.53 8.32
C ARG A 44 -5.99 -5.73 9.08
N MET A 45 -4.86 -5.80 8.39
CA MET A 45 -3.54 -5.92 9.02
C MET A 45 -3.15 -4.66 9.80
N ILE A 46 -3.42 -3.48 9.24
CA ILE A 46 -3.19 -2.18 9.91
C ILE A 46 -4.08 -2.06 11.14
N ASP A 47 -5.38 -2.35 10.99
CA ASP A 47 -6.36 -2.27 12.09
C ASP A 47 -5.98 -3.21 13.24
N ASN A 48 -5.57 -4.45 12.91
CA ASN A 48 -5.13 -5.43 13.90
C ASN A 48 -3.81 -5.03 14.59
N ALA A 49 -2.91 -4.35 13.89
CA ALA A 49 -1.65 -3.88 14.46
C ALA A 49 -1.80 -2.62 15.32
N GLY A 50 -2.88 -1.86 15.13
CA GLY A 50 -3.13 -0.62 15.88
C GLY A 50 -2.15 0.50 15.58
N VAL A 51 -1.50 0.48 14.41
CA VAL A 51 -0.57 1.54 13.99
C VAL A 51 -1.35 2.67 13.30
N PRO A 52 -1.00 3.95 13.51
CA PRO A 52 -1.70 5.08 12.91
C PRO A 52 -1.26 5.32 11.44
N MET A 53 -1.31 4.27 10.62
CA MET A 53 -1.05 4.31 9.18
C MET A 53 -2.36 4.42 8.42
N LYS A 54 -2.45 5.33 7.45
CA LYS A 54 -3.58 5.40 6.52
C LYS A 54 -3.27 4.62 5.26
N LEU A 55 -4.23 3.85 4.77
CA LEU A 55 -4.13 3.12 3.51
C LEU A 55 -5.04 3.75 2.47
N TYR A 56 -4.49 4.05 1.30
CA TYR A 56 -5.21 4.55 0.14
C TYR A 56 -5.02 3.61 -1.05
N LYS A 57 -6.01 3.59 -1.94
CA LYS A 57 -5.88 2.98 -3.26
C LYS A 57 -6.41 3.91 -4.33
N THR A 58 -5.77 3.90 -5.50
CA THR A 58 -6.21 4.67 -6.67
C THR A 58 -5.75 3.98 -7.96
N LEU A 59 -6.42 4.29 -9.06
CA LEU A 59 -5.96 3.94 -10.40
C LEU A 59 -5.28 5.14 -11.09
N ASP A 60 -5.34 6.34 -10.49
CA ASP A 60 -4.59 7.50 -10.93
C ASP A 60 -3.26 7.61 -10.16
N ARG A 61 -2.18 7.18 -10.81
CA ARG A 61 -0.83 7.31 -10.24
C ARG A 61 -0.45 8.74 -9.91
N ARG A 62 -1.00 9.77 -10.58
CA ARG A 62 -0.63 11.16 -10.30
C ARG A 62 -1.09 11.59 -8.91
N GLU A 63 -2.23 11.09 -8.46
CA GLU A 63 -2.72 11.34 -7.11
C GLU A 63 -1.80 10.71 -6.07
N ALA A 64 -1.43 9.44 -6.26
CA ALA A 64 -0.59 8.72 -5.31
C ALA A 64 0.87 9.18 -5.26
N LEU A 65 1.38 9.78 -6.35
CA LEU A 65 2.75 10.28 -6.41
C LEU A 65 2.88 11.71 -5.85
N LYS A 66 1.77 12.40 -5.65
CA LYS A 66 1.78 13.79 -5.23
C LYS A 66 2.39 13.88 -3.82
N ASP A 67 3.46 14.66 -3.70
CA ASP A 67 4.18 14.92 -2.45
C ASP A 67 4.72 13.66 -1.74
N ALA A 68 4.86 12.54 -2.46
CA ALA A 68 5.35 11.29 -1.89
C ALA A 68 6.86 11.37 -1.57
N ASP A 69 7.24 11.01 -0.35
CA ASP A 69 8.64 10.93 0.07
C ASP A 69 9.40 9.74 -0.55
N PHE A 70 8.68 8.62 -0.75
CA PHE A 70 9.23 7.38 -1.29
C PHE A 70 8.28 6.74 -2.29
N VAL A 71 8.85 6.13 -3.33
CA VAL A 71 8.11 5.38 -4.34
C VAL A 71 8.73 4.00 -4.49
N THR A 72 7.91 2.95 -4.36
CA THR A 72 8.32 1.57 -4.62
C THR A 72 7.58 1.02 -5.83
N THR A 73 8.30 0.38 -6.75
CA THR A 73 7.72 -0.17 -7.98
C THR A 73 7.74 -1.69 -7.93
N GLN A 74 6.56 -2.32 -7.97
CA GLN A 74 6.39 -3.78 -7.96
C GLN A 74 5.45 -4.27 -9.09
N LEU A 75 5.41 -3.51 -10.18
CA LEU A 75 4.53 -3.78 -11.32
C LEU A 75 5.18 -4.76 -12.31
N ARG A 76 4.33 -5.45 -13.08
CA ARG A 76 4.72 -6.25 -14.23
C ARG A 76 3.97 -5.73 -15.45
N VAL A 77 4.69 -5.56 -16.55
CA VAL A 77 4.10 -5.17 -17.84
C VAL A 77 3.94 -6.42 -18.70
N GLY A 78 2.77 -6.56 -19.33
CA GLY A 78 2.33 -7.77 -20.04
C GLY A 78 1.64 -8.77 -19.13
#